data_AF-A0A0E3KXD9-F1
#
_entry.id   AF-A0A0E3KXD9-F1
#
_cell.length_a   1.000
_cell.length_b   1.000
_cell.length_c   1.000
_cell.angle_alpha   90.00
_cell.angle_beta   90.00
_cell.angle_gamma   90.00
#
_symmetry.space_group_name_H-M   'P 1'
#
loop_
_entity.id
_entity.type
_entity.pdbx_description
1 polymer ?
#
loop_
_entity_poly.entity_id
_entity_poly.type
_entity_poly.pdbx_seq_one_letter_code
_entity_poly.pdbx_strand_id
1 'polypeptide(L)'
;MGTDEKFKAGNIIKIITNWYDAIKVRPEDKEIFMKILKVDITNPVFHMHISKNGDELDYKKLANFIRGDIEDIEKLIKNKNKYFNKDLHEEVVKFKNYLVKYSESIEAGETARLEEMEKTILNVSEEYSAILDELFVE
;
A
#
# COMPACT_ATOMS: atom_id res chain seq x y z
N MET A 1 6.57 25.74 -0.14
CA MET A 1 7.11 24.60 -0.93
C MET A 1 6.79 23.34 -0.12
N GLY A 2 6.05 22.34 -0.57
CA GLY A 2 5.49 22.07 -1.89
C GLY A 2 4.05 21.54 -1.81
N THR A 3 3.25 21.98 -2.77
CA THR A 3 2.01 21.37 -3.20
C THR A 3 2.29 20.06 -3.93
N ASP A 4 1.36 19.10 -3.81
CA ASP A 4 1.15 17.97 -4.72
C ASP A 4 2.10 16.76 -4.68
N GLU A 5 2.23 16.11 -3.53
CA GLU A 5 2.41 14.65 -3.52
C GLU A 5 1.08 13.97 -3.14
N LYS A 6 0.04 14.23 -3.93
CA LYS A 6 -1.12 13.34 -3.92
C LYS A 6 -0.66 12.01 -4.51
N PHE A 7 -0.73 10.98 -3.69
CA PHE A 7 -0.61 9.60 -4.14
C PHE A 7 -1.66 9.38 -5.24
N LYS A 8 -1.22 9.31 -6.50
CA LYS A 8 -2.12 8.99 -7.61
C LYS A 8 -2.01 7.49 -7.80
N ALA A 9 -3.01 6.76 -7.33
CA ALA A 9 -3.12 5.32 -7.49
C ALA A 9 -2.83 4.91 -8.95
N GLY A 10 -3.36 5.64 -9.93
CA GLY A 10 -3.03 5.53 -11.36
C GLY A 10 -1.55 5.57 -11.78
N ASN A 11 -0.65 6.22 -11.02
CA ASN A 11 0.79 6.21 -11.31
C ASN A 11 1.43 4.88 -10.94
N ILE A 12 1.01 4.27 -9.83
CA ILE A 12 1.51 2.98 -9.37
C ILE A 12 1.12 1.87 -10.31
N ILE A 13 -0.10 1.93 -10.86
CA ILE A 13 -0.58 1.01 -11.90
C ILE A 13 0.42 0.90 -13.05
N LYS A 14 0.68 2.05 -13.68
CA LYS A 14 1.53 2.12 -14.87
C LYS A 14 2.95 1.64 -14.56
N ILE A 15 3.45 1.97 -13.37
CA ILE A 15 4.76 1.56 -12.91
C ILE A 15 4.82 0.05 -12.73
N ILE A 16 3.79 -0.57 -12.13
CA ILE A 16 3.69 -2.01 -11.94
C ILE A 16 3.60 -2.75 -13.27
N THR A 17 2.74 -2.33 -14.19
CA THR A 17 2.62 -2.99 -15.51
C THR A 17 3.93 -2.89 -16.29
N ASN A 18 4.51 -1.69 -16.38
CA ASN A 18 5.80 -1.49 -17.07
C ASN A 18 6.93 -2.30 -16.41
N TRP A 19 6.93 -2.38 -15.09
CA TRP A 19 7.86 -3.20 -14.34
C TRP A 19 7.69 -4.70 -14.64
N TYR A 20 6.44 -5.16 -14.63
CA TYR A 20 6.07 -6.54 -14.90
C TYR A 20 6.62 -6.97 -16.26
N ASP A 21 6.50 -6.13 -17.28
CA ASP A 21 6.94 -6.43 -18.64
C ASP A 21 8.46 -6.31 -18.85
N ALA A 22 9.15 -5.47 -18.06
CA ALA A 22 10.57 -5.15 -18.28
C ALA A 22 11.56 -6.13 -17.61
N ILE A 23 11.11 -6.97 -16.68
CA ILE A 23 11.99 -7.79 -15.85
C ILE A 23 12.37 -9.14 -16.51
N LYS A 24 13.67 -9.45 -16.50
CA LYS A 24 14.26 -10.73 -16.98
C LYS A 24 14.38 -11.83 -15.91
N VAL A 25 13.68 -11.69 -14.78
CA VAL A 25 13.69 -12.65 -13.67
C VAL A 25 12.72 -13.80 -13.98
N ARG A 26 12.89 -14.95 -13.31
CA ARG A 26 11.99 -16.10 -13.45
C ARG A 26 10.54 -15.70 -13.16
N PRO A 27 9.56 -16.13 -13.99
CA PRO A 27 8.15 -15.79 -13.80
C PRO A 27 7.60 -16.17 -12.42
N GLU A 28 7.96 -17.33 -11.88
CA GLU A 28 7.49 -17.82 -10.57
C GLU A 28 7.90 -16.88 -9.42
N ASP A 29 9.15 -16.43 -9.43
CA ASP A 29 9.69 -15.52 -8.41
C ASP A 29 9.00 -14.15 -8.46
N LYS A 30 8.62 -13.72 -9.67
CA LYS A 30 7.90 -12.49 -9.95
C LYS A 30 6.44 -12.58 -9.51
N GLU A 31 5.78 -13.70 -9.80
CA GLU A 31 4.41 -13.99 -9.36
C GLU A 31 4.30 -13.99 -7.83
N ILE A 32 5.25 -14.65 -7.15
CA ILE A 32 5.34 -14.67 -5.68
C ILE A 32 5.52 -13.25 -5.14
N PHE A 33 6.43 -12.45 -5.74
CA PHE A 33 6.63 -11.07 -5.33
C PHE A 33 5.36 -10.23 -5.47
N MET A 34 4.65 -10.35 -6.59
CA MET A 34 3.41 -9.62 -6.84
C MET A 34 2.30 -10.01 -5.87
N LYS A 35 2.18 -11.30 -5.54
CA LYS A 35 1.25 -11.76 -4.49
C LYS A 35 1.56 -11.15 -3.12
N ILE A 36 2.83 -11.09 -2.73
CA ILE A 36 3.24 -10.49 -1.46
C ILE A 36 2.96 -8.99 -1.47
N LEU A 37 3.34 -8.28 -2.54
CA LEU A 37 3.08 -6.85 -2.69
C LEU A 37 1.56 -6.55 -2.64
N LYS A 38 0.70 -7.44 -3.16
CA LYS A 38 -0.76 -7.36 -2.99
C LYS A 38 -1.19 -7.37 -1.56
N VAL A 39 -0.75 -8.39 -0.84
CA VAL A 39 -1.12 -8.55 0.57
C VAL A 39 -0.71 -7.29 1.31
N ASP A 40 0.54 -6.86 1.19
CA ASP A 40 1.08 -5.72 1.94
C ASP A 40 0.37 -4.38 1.60
N ILE A 41 -0.05 -4.16 0.35
CA ILE A 41 -0.76 -2.92 -0.05
C ILE A 41 -2.27 -2.97 0.28
N THR A 42 -2.88 -4.15 0.33
CA THR A 42 -4.33 -4.31 0.57
C THR A 42 -4.69 -4.58 2.03
N ASN A 43 -3.74 -5.06 2.84
CA ASN A 43 -3.94 -5.36 4.26
C ASN A 43 -4.49 -4.19 5.09
N PRO A 44 -4.05 -2.92 4.87
CA PRO A 44 -4.60 -1.78 5.61
C PRO A 44 -6.13 -1.66 5.52
N VAL A 45 -6.73 -2.01 4.37
CA VAL A 45 -8.19 -2.00 4.20
C VAL A 45 -8.87 -3.09 5.03
N PHE A 46 -8.30 -4.29 5.03
CA PHE A 46 -8.78 -5.37 5.89
C PHE A 46 -8.71 -4.97 7.37
N HIS A 47 -7.60 -4.35 7.77
CA HIS A 47 -7.39 -3.86 9.13
C HIS A 47 -8.37 -2.75 9.53
N MET A 48 -8.72 -1.84 8.62
CA MET A 48 -9.81 -0.88 8.84
C MET A 48 -11.12 -1.59 9.08
N HIS A 49 -11.46 -2.61 8.28
CA HIS A 49 -12.70 -3.35 8.42
C HIS A 49 -12.82 -4.04 9.78
N ILE A 50 -11.80 -4.80 10.20
CA ILE A 50 -11.83 -5.54 11.48
C ILE A 50 -11.66 -4.65 12.72
N SER A 51 -11.30 -3.38 12.52
CA SER A 51 -11.21 -2.39 13.59
C SER A 51 -12.53 -1.66 13.83
N LYS A 52 -13.54 -1.86 12.99
CA LYS A 52 -14.88 -1.31 13.22
C LYS A 52 -15.60 -2.01 14.37
N ASN A 53 -16.27 -1.21 15.21
CA ASN A 53 -17.19 -1.65 16.24
C ASN A 53 -18.53 -0.95 16.03
N GLY A 54 -19.43 -1.60 15.28
CA GLY A 54 -20.60 -0.92 14.71
C GLY A 54 -20.17 0.04 13.59
N ASP A 55 -20.65 1.28 13.64
CA ASP A 55 -20.31 2.32 12.66
C ASP A 55 -19.04 3.10 13.02
N GLU A 56 -18.48 2.87 14.21
CA GLU A 56 -17.29 3.58 14.70
C GLU A 56 -16.01 2.77 14.49
N LEU A 57 -14.92 3.46 14.17
CA LEU A 57 -13.61 2.86 14.00
C LEU A 57 -12.84 2.90 15.33
N ASP A 58 -12.37 1.75 15.82
CA ASP A 58 -11.41 1.68 16.91
C ASP A 58 -10.02 2.06 16.38
N TYR A 59 -9.74 3.36 16.42
CA TYR A 59 -8.47 3.91 15.94
C TYR A 59 -7.25 3.37 16.69
N LYS A 60 -7.38 3.04 17.98
CA LYS A 60 -6.26 2.48 18.75
C LYS A 60 -5.91 1.07 18.27
N LYS A 61 -6.92 0.26 18.02
CA LYS A 61 -6.75 -1.07 17.41
C LYS A 61 -6.19 -0.95 15.99
N LEU A 62 -6.71 -0.03 15.20
CA LEU A 62 -6.25 0.20 13.83
C LEU A 62 -4.78 0.64 13.77
N ALA A 63 -4.35 1.59 14.62
CA ALA A 63 -2.96 2.04 14.65
C ALA A 63 -1.98 0.89 14.92
N ASN A 64 -2.35 -0.07 15.78
CA ASN A 64 -1.51 -1.24 16.04
C ASN A 64 -1.35 -2.11 14.78
N PHE A 65 -2.43 -2.30 14.02
CA PHE A 65 -2.37 -3.03 12.76
C PHE A 65 -1.55 -2.32 11.70
N ILE A 66 -1.77 -1.01 11.52
CA ILE A 66 -1.05 -0.20 10.53
C ILE A 66 0.46 -0.19 10.82
N ARG A 67 0.88 -0.20 12.09
CA ARG A 67 2.31 -0.37 12.43
C ARG A 67 2.88 -1.70 11.92
N GLY A 68 2.11 -2.79 12.04
CA GLY A 68 2.48 -4.08 11.46
C GLY A 68 2.60 -4.03 9.93
N ASP A 69 1.63 -3.41 9.25
CA ASP A 69 1.65 -3.25 7.79
C ASP A 69 2.88 -2.46 7.33
N ILE A 70 3.25 -1.39 8.05
CA ILE A 70 4.46 -0.60 7.77
C ILE A 70 5.72 -1.48 7.87
N GLU A 71 5.83 -2.30 8.91
CA GLU A 71 6.97 -3.20 9.09
C GLU A 71 7.06 -4.24 7.97
N ASP A 72 5.94 -4.79 7.53
CA ASP A 72 5.90 -5.80 6.48
C ASP A 72 6.26 -5.20 5.10
N ILE A 73 5.74 -4.02 4.78
CA ILE A 73 6.16 -3.26 3.60
C ILE A 73 7.66 -2.93 3.66
N GLU A 74 8.20 -2.58 4.83
CA GLU A 74 9.63 -2.32 4.99
C GLU A 74 10.48 -3.56 4.77
N LYS A 75 10.04 -4.73 5.27
CA LYS A 75 10.70 -6.02 5.00
C LYS A 75 10.64 -6.34 3.52
N LEU A 76 9.52 -6.10 2.85
CA LEU A 76 9.36 -6.31 1.41
C LEU A 76 10.40 -5.48 0.63
N ILE A 77 10.48 -4.18 0.92
CA ILE A 77 11.43 -3.26 0.30
C ILE A 77 12.88 -3.76 0.47
N LYS A 78 13.27 -4.18 1.69
CA LYS A 78 14.64 -4.64 1.98
C LYS A 78 14.98 -5.97 1.31
N ASN A 79 14.07 -6.95 1.40
CA ASN A 79 14.34 -8.32 0.98
C ASN A 79 14.24 -8.53 -0.54
N LYS A 80 13.49 -7.67 -1.24
CA LYS A 80 13.15 -7.86 -2.65
C LYS A 80 13.71 -6.77 -3.56
N ASN A 81 14.83 -6.13 -3.18
CA ASN A 81 15.44 -5.04 -3.95
C ASN A 81 15.70 -5.39 -5.44
N LYS A 82 16.02 -6.65 -5.78
CA LYS A 82 16.19 -7.07 -7.19
C LYS A 82 14.89 -7.08 -8.01
N TYR A 83 13.73 -7.10 -7.34
CA TYR A 83 12.40 -7.07 -7.94
C TYR A 83 11.82 -5.67 -7.93
N PHE A 84 12.48 -4.66 -7.37
CA PHE A 84 11.99 -3.29 -7.51
C PHE A 84 12.76 -2.63 -8.65
N ASN A 85 12.04 -2.08 -9.63
CA ASN A 85 12.65 -0.98 -10.38
C ASN A 85 12.58 0.29 -9.51
N LYS A 86 13.34 1.31 -9.91
CA LYS A 86 13.45 2.57 -9.16
C LYS A 86 12.07 3.20 -8.91
N ASP A 87 11.22 3.25 -9.92
CA ASP A 87 9.91 3.91 -9.85
C ASP A 87 8.96 3.17 -8.89
N LEU A 88 8.93 1.83 -8.95
CA LEU A 88 8.11 1.01 -8.06
C LEU A 88 8.60 1.11 -6.62
N HIS A 89 9.91 1.16 -6.42
CA HIS A 89 10.50 1.36 -5.09
C HIS A 89 10.06 2.69 -4.49
N GLU A 90 10.20 3.78 -5.24
CA GLU A 90 9.83 5.12 -4.79
C GLU A 90 8.36 5.22 -4.42
N GLU A 91 7.46 4.64 -5.22
CA GLU A 91 6.03 4.66 -4.93
C GLU A 91 5.64 3.80 -3.71
N VAL A 92 6.23 2.62 -3.54
CA VAL A 92 5.97 1.79 -2.34
C VAL A 92 6.51 2.47 -1.08
N VAL A 93 7.65 3.16 -1.17
CA VAL A 93 8.17 4.00 -0.08
C VAL A 93 7.23 5.16 0.24
N LYS A 94 6.66 5.82 -0.77
CA LYS A 94 5.65 6.88 -0.56
C LYS A 94 4.40 6.33 0.14
N PHE A 95 3.89 5.16 -0.28
CA PHE A 95 2.75 4.51 0.39
C PHE A 95 3.07 4.19 1.86
N LYS A 96 4.22 3.59 2.14
CA LYS A 96 4.66 3.32 3.51
C LYS A 96 4.70 4.59 4.36
N ASN A 97 5.30 5.67 3.85
CA ASN A 97 5.37 6.96 4.56
C ASN A 97 3.99 7.59 4.76
N TYR A 98 3.05 7.30 3.87
CA TYR A 98 1.65 7.69 4.04
C TYR A 98 1.00 6.98 5.22
N LEU A 99 1.18 5.66 5.33
CA LEU A 99 0.70 4.86 6.47
C LEU A 99 1.33 5.32 7.79
N VAL A 100 2.62 5.70 7.80
CA VAL A 100 3.27 6.30 8.98
C VAL A 100 2.53 7.57 9.42
N LYS A 101 2.30 8.51 8.49
CA LYS A 101 1.56 9.74 8.79
C LYS A 101 0.14 9.46 9.26
N TYR A 102 -0.51 8.42 8.73
CA TYR A 102 -1.85 8.02 9.15
C TYR A 102 -1.83 7.53 10.61
N SER A 103 -0.88 6.66 10.95
CA SER A 103 -0.68 6.19 12.33
C SER A 103 -0.36 7.33 13.30
N GLU A 104 0.48 8.29 12.91
CA GLU A 104 0.78 9.48 13.71
C GLU A 104 -0.46 10.37 13.92
N SER A 105 -1.29 10.54 12.88
CA SER A 105 -2.52 11.32 12.95
C SER A 105 -3.56 10.68 13.87
N ILE A 106 -3.61 9.34 13.89
CA ILE A 106 -4.42 8.58 14.85
C ILE A 106 -3.98 8.87 16.29
N GLU A 107 -2.67 8.79 16.55
CA GLU A 107 -2.11 9.05 17.89
C GLU A 107 -2.36 10.49 18.35
N ALA A 108 -2.36 11.44 17.41
CA ALA A 108 -2.64 12.85 17.68
C ALA A 108 -4.14 13.18 17.83
N GLY A 109 -5.05 12.27 17.43
CA GLY A 109 -6.49 12.49 17.48
C GLY A 109 -7.05 13.47 16.44
N GLU A 110 -6.38 13.62 15.29
CA GLU A 110 -6.75 14.58 14.22
C GLU A 110 -7.88 14.06 13.32
N THR A 111 -9.09 13.91 13.86
CA THR A 111 -10.24 13.22 13.20
C THR A 111 -10.56 13.70 11.77
N ALA A 112 -10.57 15.01 11.50
CA ALA A 112 -10.88 15.54 10.16
C ALA A 112 -9.84 15.14 9.08
N ARG A 113 -8.61 14.84 9.50
CA ARG A 113 -7.52 14.42 8.59
C ARG A 113 -7.57 12.92 8.31
N LEU A 114 -8.18 12.13 9.20
CA LEU A 114 -8.24 10.67 9.09
C LEU A 114 -9.13 10.22 7.92
N GLU A 115 -10.27 10.88 7.70
CA GLU A 115 -11.21 10.50 6.63
C GLU A 115 -10.60 10.64 5.22
N GLU A 116 -9.86 11.73 4.97
CA GLU A 116 -9.14 11.91 3.71
C GLU A 116 -8.07 10.82 3.53
N MET A 117 -7.43 10.43 4.64
CA MET A 117 -6.40 9.42 4.63
C MET A 117 -6.90 8.00 4.39
N GLU A 118 -8.03 7.67 5.00
CA GLU A 118 -8.74 6.41 4.79
C GLU A 118 -9.22 6.27 3.36
N LYS A 119 -9.80 7.33 2.79
CA LYS A 119 -10.25 7.32 1.39
C LYS A 119 -9.10 7.08 0.42
N THR A 120 -7.93 7.66 0.71
CA THR A 120 -6.74 7.41 -0.09
C THR A 120 -6.33 5.95 0.01
N ILE A 121 -6.21 5.39 1.22
CA ILE A 121 -5.86 3.97 1.41
C ILE A 121 -6.83 3.06 0.63
N LEU A 122 -8.13 3.30 0.73
CA LEU A 122 -9.16 2.53 0.02
C LEU A 122 -8.97 2.56 -1.50
N ASN A 123 -8.88 3.76 -2.10
CA ASN A 123 -8.73 3.90 -3.55
C ASN A 123 -7.47 3.19 -4.06
N VAL A 124 -6.37 3.30 -3.32
CA VAL A 124 -5.09 2.71 -3.68
C VAL A 124 -5.14 1.20 -3.66
N SER A 125 -5.69 0.63 -2.59
CA SER A 125 -5.80 -0.82 -2.43
C SER A 125 -6.76 -1.43 -3.46
N GLU A 126 -7.88 -0.76 -3.77
CA GLU A 126 -8.83 -1.20 -4.80
C GLU A 126 -8.20 -1.22 -6.20
N GLU A 127 -7.60 -0.09 -6.63
CA GLU A 127 -6.95 0.01 -7.93
C GLU A 127 -5.82 -1.02 -8.05
N TYR A 128 -4.97 -1.14 -7.03
CA TYR A 128 -3.88 -2.11 -7.00
C TYR A 128 -4.39 -3.55 -7.13
N SER A 129 -5.46 -3.91 -6.41
CA SER A 129 -6.01 -5.26 -6.46
C SER A 129 -6.48 -5.65 -7.85
N ALA A 130 -7.19 -4.74 -8.54
CA ALA A 130 -7.73 -4.99 -9.87
C ALA A 130 -6.65 -5.32 -10.90
N ILE A 131 -5.55 -4.57 -10.92
CA ILE A 131 -4.45 -4.75 -11.89
C ILE A 131 -3.75 -6.08 -11.68
N LEU A 132 -3.52 -6.45 -10.42
CA LEU A 132 -2.92 -7.73 -10.15
C LEU A 132 -3.81 -8.88 -10.58
N ASP A 133 -5.12 -8.77 -10.34
CA ASP A 133 -6.07 -9.78 -10.79
C ASP A 133 -6.06 -9.90 -12.32
N GLU A 134 -5.94 -8.79 -13.05
CA GLU A 134 -5.73 -8.81 -14.52
C GLU A 134 -4.41 -9.50 -14.92
N LEU A 135 -3.30 -9.17 -14.25
CA LEU A 135 -1.96 -9.73 -14.56
C LEU A 135 -1.83 -11.23 -14.25
N PHE A 136 -2.69 -11.80 -13.42
CA PHE A 136 -2.69 -13.23 -13.07
C PHE A 136 -3.67 -14.07 -13.90
N VAL A 137 -4.53 -13.46 -14.71
CA VAL A 137 -5.51 -14.16 -15.55
C VAL A 137 -4.93 -14.53 -16.94
N GLU A 138 -3.80 -13.95 -17.32
CA GLU A 138 -3.03 -14.28 -18.54
C GLU A 138 -2.04 -15.44 -18.36
#